data_AF-A0A3B0M5K0-F1
#
_entry.id   AF-A0A3B0M5K0-F1
#
_cell.length_a   1.000
_cell.length_b   1.000
_cell.length_c   1.000
_cell.angle_alpha   90.00
_cell.angle_beta   90.00
_cell.angle_gamma   90.00
#
_symmetry.space_group_name_H-M   'P 1'
#
loop_
_entity.id
_entity.type
_entity.pdbx_description
1 polymer ?
#
loop_
_entity_poly.entity_id
_entity_poly.type
_entity_poly.pdbx_seq_one_letter_code
_entity_poly.pdbx_strand_id
1 'polypeptide(L)'
;MPVPLAPIAATAARYGAIALAGYVIARQLERGRTDQRAEDALDDLPEGMSAHRPRDRQQWNLAGRMRRVVRLGENGPGVEIDASLLGRIRFRKV
;
A
#
# COMPACT_ATOMS: atom_id res chain seq x y z
N MET A 1 3.82 38.35 19.85
CA MET A 1 3.11 37.18 20.43
C MET A 1 4.10 36.02 20.45
N PRO A 2 4.29 35.28 21.56
CA PRO A 2 5.23 34.16 21.58
C PRO A 2 4.78 33.08 20.60
N VAL A 3 5.64 32.75 19.63
CA VAL A 3 5.37 31.65 18.69
C VAL A 3 5.73 30.34 19.40
N PRO A 4 4.84 29.34 19.41
CA PRO A 4 5.11 28.06 20.06
C PRO A 4 6.07 27.21 19.21
N LEU A 5 7.36 27.53 19.26
CA LEU A 5 8.39 26.92 18.42
C LEU A 5 8.57 25.41 18.70
N ALA A 6 8.48 24.99 19.96
CA ALA A 6 8.69 23.58 20.32
C ALA A 6 7.63 22.62 19.71
N PRO A 7 6.31 22.89 19.81
CA PRO A 7 5.29 22.10 19.10
C PRO A 7 5.47 22.07 17.58
N ILE A 8 5.86 23.20 16.98
CA ILE A 8 6.09 23.29 15.53
C ILE A 8 7.29 22.43 15.13
N ALA A 9 8.40 22.52 15.86
CA ALA A 9 9.61 21.73 15.62
C ALA A 9 9.34 20.23 15.76
N ALA A 10 8.58 19.81 16.78
CA ALA A 10 8.21 18.41 16.97
C ALA A 10 7.36 17.88 15.81
N THR A 11 6.40 18.69 15.34
CA THR A 11 5.55 18.33 14.20
C THR A 11 6.36 18.24 12.90
N ALA A 12 7.24 19.21 12.66
CA ALA A 12 8.14 19.20 11.51
C ALA A 12 9.07 17.97 11.51
N ALA A 13 9.63 17.62 12.67
CA ALA A 13 10.47 16.43 12.80
C ALA A 13 9.70 15.13 12.49
N ARG A 14 8.45 15.00 12.97
CA ARG A 14 7.61 13.83 12.70
C ARG A 14 7.33 13.66 11.20
N TYR A 15 6.88 14.72 10.53
CA TYR A 15 6.60 14.65 9.09
C TYR A 15 7.89 14.51 8.27
N GLY A 16 8.99 15.12 8.71
CA GLY A 16 10.31 14.92 8.13
C GLY A 16 10.77 13.46 8.19
N ALA A 17 10.56 12.78 9.32
CA ALA A 17 10.86 11.36 9.47
C ALA A 17 10.01 10.49 8.54
N ILE A 18 8.71 10.78 8.41
CA ILE A 18 7.81 10.07 7.48
C ILE A 18 8.27 10.26 6.03
N ALA A 19 8.59 11.50 5.64
CA ALA A 19 9.07 11.81 4.31
C ALA A 19 10.40 11.11 3.99
N LEU A 20 11.34 11.09 4.96
CA LEU A 20 12.60 10.40 4.81
C LEU A 20 12.42 8.88 4.66
N ALA A 21 11.57 8.27 5.47
CA ALA A 21 11.24 6.85 5.35
C ALA A 21 10.66 6.52 3.97
N GLY A 22 9.71 7.34 3.49
CA GLY A 22 9.16 7.20 2.15
C GLY A 22 10.21 7.36 1.05
N TYR A 23 11.12 8.33 1.18
CA TYR A 23 12.21 8.54 0.23
C TYR A 23 13.17 7.35 0.16
N VAL A 24 13.55 6.80 1.33
CA VAL A 24 14.44 5.63 1.39
C VAL A 24 13.78 4.41 0.73
N ILE A 25 12.49 4.16 0.99
CA ILE A 25 11.74 3.07 0.34
C ILE A 25 11.67 3.31 -1.17
N ALA A 26 11.33 4.52 -1.61
CA ALA A 26 11.24 4.87 -3.02
C ALA A 26 12.57 4.67 -3.77
N ARG A 27 13.69 4.98 -3.12
CA ARG A 27 15.04 4.79 -3.67
C ARG A 27 15.43 3.32 -3.84
N GLN A 28 14.81 2.41 -3.10
CA GLN A 28 15.08 0.96 -3.17
C GLN A 28 14.14 0.24 -4.15
N LEU A 29 13.10 0.91 -4.64
CA LEU A 29 12.20 0.34 -5.63
C LEU A 29 12.88 0.34 -6.99
N GLU A 30 13.18 -0.86 -7.48
CA GLU A 30 13.61 -1.07 -8.86
C GLU A 30 12.39 -1.23 -9.78
N ARG A 31 12.59 -0.95 -11.08
CA ARG A 31 11.56 -1.26 -12.07
C ARG A 31 11.34 -2.78 -12.09
N GLY A 32 10.12 -3.18 -11.74
CA GLY A 32 9.69 -4.57 -11.87
C GLY A 32 9.62 -5.01 -13.33
N ARG A 33 9.65 -6.33 -13.54
CA ARG A 33 9.28 -6.92 -14.84
C ARG A 33 7.76 -6.94 -14.96
N THR A 34 7.24 -6.82 -16.18
CA THR A 34 5.88 -7.21 -16.48
C THR A 34 5.81 -8.73 -16.60
N ASP A 35 5.01 -9.37 -15.74
CA ASP A 35 4.72 -10.80 -15.79
C ASP A 35 3.20 -10.96 -15.88
N GLN A 36 2.71 -11.36 -17.06
CA GLN A 36 1.28 -11.41 -17.34
C GLN A 36 0.50 -12.23 -16.30
N ARG A 37 1.09 -13.34 -15.80
CA ARG A 37 0.42 -14.17 -14.80
C ARG A 37 0.24 -13.46 -13.47
N ALA A 38 1.15 -12.56 -13.13
CA ALA A 38 1.06 -11.77 -11.90
C ALA A 38 0.03 -10.64 -12.06
N GLU A 39 -0.04 -10.00 -13.22
CA GLU A 39 -1.06 -8.99 -13.54
C GLU A 39 -2.47 -9.62 -13.52
N ASP A 40 -2.65 -10.75 -14.22
CA ASP A 40 -3.93 -11.47 -14.25
C ASP A 40 -4.38 -11.88 -12.83
N ALA A 41 -3.43 -12.30 -11.97
CA ALA A 41 -3.74 -12.66 -10.60
C ALA A 41 -4.21 -11.46 -9.74
N LEU A 42 -3.80 -10.23 -10.07
CA LEU A 42 -4.28 -9.01 -9.42
C LEU A 42 -5.68 -8.62 -9.94
N ASP A 43 -5.95 -8.85 -11.22
CA ASP A 43 -7.24 -8.57 -11.88
C ASP A 43 -8.35 -9.53 -11.45
N ASP A 44 -8.00 -10.78 -11.11
CA ASP A 44 -8.94 -11.81 -10.65
C ASP A 44 -9.31 -11.70 -9.16
N LEU A 45 -8.72 -10.75 -8.42
CA LEU A 45 -9.00 -10.61 -6.99
C LEU A 45 -10.44 -10.15 -6.73
N PRO A 46 -11.15 -10.80 -5.78
CA PRO A 46 -12.43 -10.30 -5.31
C PRO A 46 -12.23 -9.03 -4.48
N GLU A 47 -13.23 -8.14 -4.52
CA GLU A 47 -13.25 -6.93 -3.69
C GLU A 47 -13.24 -7.26 -2.19
N GLY A 48 -12.55 -6.44 -1.40
CA GLY A 48 -12.39 -6.62 0.04
C GLY A 48 -10.99 -7.12 0.41
N MET A 49 -10.86 -7.73 1.58
CA MET A 49 -9.59 -8.29 2.07
C MET A 49 -9.80 -9.74 2.51
N SER A 50 -8.83 -10.60 2.19
CA SER A 50 -8.78 -11.96 2.68
C SER A 50 -7.37 -12.35 3.12
N ALA A 51 -7.30 -13.23 4.11
CA ALA A 51 -6.07 -13.80 4.61
C ALA A 51 -6.28 -15.29 4.77
N HIS A 52 -5.32 -16.10 4.32
CA HIS A 52 -5.39 -17.54 4.54
C HIS A 52 -4.02 -18.14 4.80
N ARG A 53 -4.01 -19.19 5.63
CA ARG A 53 -2.84 -20.01 5.93
C ARG A 53 -3.11 -21.43 5.43
N PRO A 54 -2.47 -21.87 4.33
CA PRO A 54 -2.60 -23.24 3.86
C PRO A 54 -2.18 -24.25 4.93
N ARG A 55 -2.84 -25.41 4.99
CA ARG A 55 -2.53 -26.46 5.97
C ARG A 55 -1.24 -27.22 5.64
N ASP A 56 -0.88 -27.28 4.37
CA ASP A 56 0.25 -28.01 3.80
C ASP A 56 1.57 -27.21 3.81
N ARG A 57 1.52 -25.89 4.08
CA ARG A 57 2.70 -25.01 4.01
C ARG A 57 2.71 -23.99 5.14
N GLN A 58 3.89 -23.69 5.68
CA GLN A 58 4.07 -22.64 6.69
C GLN A 58 4.15 -21.25 6.05
N GLN A 59 3.02 -20.79 5.52
CA GLN A 59 2.92 -19.54 4.78
C GLN A 59 1.60 -18.83 5.10
N TRP A 60 1.64 -17.51 5.14
CA TRP A 60 0.47 -16.65 5.17
C TRP A 60 0.33 -15.97 3.81
N ASN A 61 -0.86 -16.06 3.24
CA ASN A 61 -1.24 -15.35 2.03
C ASN A 61 -2.25 -14.27 2.40
N LEU A 62 -2.07 -13.10 1.81
CA LEU A 62 -2.92 -11.94 1.96
C LEU A 62 -3.34 -11.50 0.56
N ALA A 63 -4.62 -11.19 0.40
CA ALA A 63 -5.15 -10.61 -0.81
C ALA A 63 -6.06 -9.44 -0.44
N GLY A 64 -6.02 -8.36 -1.21
CA GLY A 64 -6.95 -7.26 -1.05
C GLY A 64 -7.20 -6.55 -2.36
N ARG A 65 -8.45 -6.15 -2.60
CA ARG A 65 -8.83 -5.28 -3.69
C ARG A 65 -9.81 -4.22 -3.22
N MET A 66 -9.61 -2.99 -3.68
CA MET A 66 -10.47 -1.86 -3.40
C MET A 66 -10.80 -1.16 -4.71
N ARG A 67 -12.09 -1.01 -5.00
CA ARG A 67 -12.57 -0.25 -6.15
C ARG A 67 -13.38 0.95 -5.66
N ARG A 68 -12.99 2.16 -6.07
CA ARG A 68 -13.67 3.37 -5.62
C ARG A 68 -13.69 4.43 -6.70
N VAL A 69 -14.87 5.00 -6.93
CA VAL A 69 -15.03 6.17 -7.80
C VAL A 69 -14.96 7.43 -6.94
N VAL A 70 -14.02 8.32 -7.24
CA VAL A 70 -13.87 9.62 -6.58
C VAL A 70 -14.25 10.71 -7.57
N ARG A 71 -15.23 11.56 -7.21
CA ARG A 71 -15.69 12.68 -8.04
C ARG A 71 -15.26 14.02 -7.47
N LEU A 72 -14.90 14.95 -8.35
CA LEU A 72 -14.59 16.34 -7.99
C LEU A 72 -15.90 17.15 -7.89
N GLY A 73 -16.58 17.08 -6.75
CA GLY A 73 -17.88 17.73 -6.54
C GLY A 73 -19.07 16.87 -7.02
N GLU A 74 -20.29 17.38 -6.82
CA GLU A 74 -21.53 16.62 -7.09
C GLU A 74 -21.69 16.25 -8.58
N ASN A 75 -21.25 17.13 -9.49
CA ASN A 75 -21.39 16.94 -10.94
C ASN A 75 -20.07 17.03 -11.73
N GLY A 76 -18.92 17.01 -11.04
CA GLY A 76 -17.62 17.11 -11.70
C GLY A 76 -17.07 15.77 -12.22
N PRO A 77 -15.91 15.81 -12.89
CA PRO A 77 -15.26 14.62 -13.42
C PRO A 77 -14.93 13.62 -12.31
N GLY A 78 -15.09 12.33 -12.63
CA GLY A 78 -14.81 11.21 -11.74
C GLY A 78 -13.58 10.43 -12.17
N VAL A 79 -12.79 10.00 -11.20
CA VAL A 79 -11.68 9.05 -11.38
C VAL A 79 -12.07 7.75 -10.70
N GLU A 80 -11.96 6.65 -11.45
CA GLU A 80 -12.05 5.32 -10.89
C GLU A 80 -10.68 4.88 -10.40
N ILE A 81 -10.61 4.48 -9.13
CA ILE A 81 -9.43 3.95 -8.47
C ILE A 81 -9.69 2.47 -8.24
N ASP A 82 -8.96 1.62 -8.97
CA ASP A 82 -8.88 0.19 -8.70
C ASP A 82 -7.49 -0.12 -8.16
N ALA A 83 -7.44 -0.70 -6.96
CA ALA A 83 -6.21 -1.01 -6.27
C ALA A 83 -6.24 -2.45 -5.76
N SER A 84 -5.33 -3.28 -6.28
CA SER A 84 -5.16 -4.68 -5.91
C SER A 84 -3.81 -4.92 -5.21
N LEU A 85 -3.77 -5.84 -4.27
CA LEU A 85 -2.58 -6.23 -3.52
C LEU A 85 -2.58 -7.73 -3.23
N LEU A 86 -1.48 -8.39 -3.57
CA LEU A 86 -1.17 -9.76 -3.19
C LEU A 86 0.08 -9.79 -2.31
N GLY A 87 -0.02 -10.42 -1.15
CA GLY A 87 1.07 -10.56 -0.18
C GLY A 87 1.32 -12.02 0.19
N ARG A 88 2.59 -12.37 0.37
CA ARG A 88 3.01 -13.70 0.83
C ARG A 88 4.10 -13.58 1.87
N ILE A 89 3.89 -14.19 3.03
CA ILE A 89 4.87 -14.24 4.12
C ILE A 89 5.14 -15.70 4.47
N ARG A 90 6.42 -16.10 4.46
CA ARG A 90 6.86 -17.45 4.84
C ARG A 90 7.87 -17.35 5.95
N PHE A 91 7.62 -18.04 7.06
CA PHE A 91 8.57 -18.18 8.15
C PHE A 91 9.32 -19.49 7.99
N ARG A 92 10.65 -19.45 8.03
CA ARG A 92 11.52 -20.63 8.10
C ARG A 92 12.34 -20.51 9.38
N LYS A 93 12.35 -21.57 10.19
CA LYS A 93 13.32 -21.68 11.30
C LYS A 93 14.69 -21.96 10.68
N VAL A 94 15.67 -21.14 11.03
CA VAL A 94 17.09 -21.30 10.70
C VAL A 94 17.85 -21.49 12.00
#